data_AF-A0A8S7AZW9-F1
#
_entry.id   AF-A0A8S7AZW9-F1
#
_cell.length_a   1.000
_cell.length_b   1.000
_cell.length_c   1.000
_cell.angle_alpha   90.00
_cell.angle_beta   90.00
_cell.angle_gamma   90.00
#
_symmetry.space_group_name_H-M   'P 1'
#
loop_
_entity.id
_entity.type
_entity.pdbx_description
1 polymer ?
#
loop_
_entity_poly.entity_id
_entity_poly.type
_entity_poly.pdbx_seq_one_letter_code
_entity_poly.pdbx_strand_id
1 'polypeptide(L)'
;MSHRARHQLLALPGIIFLVLFPIILSLWIAFLWAKSEVNSQLQTFAQLALDKSELVIRQADLVSDAAERYQGQVCTPAHQKRMLNIIRGYLYINELIYARDNHFLCSSLIAPVNGYTIAPADYKREPNVSIYYYRDTPFFSGYKMTYMQRGNYVVVINPLFWSEVMSDDPTLQWGVYDTVTKTFFSLSNEASAATFSPLIHLNDLTVQRNGYLYATVYSTKRPIAAIVATSYQRLIAHFYNHLIFALPAGILGSLVLLLLWLRIRQNYLSPKRKLQRALEKHQLCLYYQPIIDIKTEKCIGAEALLRWPGEQGQVMNPAEFIPLAEKEGMIEQITDYVIDNVFRDLGVYLATHVDRYVSINLSASDFHTSRLIARTNQKTEQYAVRPQQIKFEVTEHAFLDVDKMTPIILAFRQTGYEVAIDDFGIGYSNLHNLKSLNVDILKIDKSFVETLTTHKTSHLIAEHIIELAHSLGLKTIAEGVETEEQVNWLRKRGVRYCQGWFFAKAMPPQVFMQWMEQLPARELTRGQ
;
A
#
# COMPACT_ATOMS: atom_id res chain seq x y z
N MET A 1 14.54 -8.08 24.15
CA MET A 1 13.43 -7.31 23.54
C MET A 1 12.56 -8.27 22.73
N SER A 2 11.26 -8.36 23.02
CA SER A 2 10.36 -9.35 22.40
C SER A 2 10.18 -9.10 20.89
N HIS A 3 9.98 -10.16 20.10
CA HIS A 3 9.74 -10.09 18.65
C HIS A 3 8.55 -9.18 18.29
N ARG A 4 7.61 -9.02 19.23
CA ARG A 4 6.45 -8.11 19.16
C ARG A 4 6.88 -6.64 19.11
N ALA A 5 7.87 -6.24 19.91
CA ALA A 5 8.42 -4.89 19.90
C ALA A 5 9.18 -4.62 18.59
N ARG A 6 9.91 -5.61 18.05
CA ARG A 6 10.65 -5.50 16.79
C ARG A 6 9.71 -5.34 15.57
N HIS A 7 8.61 -6.07 15.52
CA HIS A 7 7.58 -5.89 14.47
C HIS A 7 6.81 -4.57 14.59
N GLN A 8 6.57 -4.08 15.81
CA GLN A 8 5.96 -2.76 16.03
C GLN A 8 6.93 -1.62 15.64
N LEU A 9 8.22 -1.76 15.94
CA LEU A 9 9.28 -0.82 15.55
C LEU A 9 9.49 -0.75 14.03
N LEU A 10 9.33 -1.85 13.29
CA LEU A 10 9.40 -1.86 11.82
C LEU A 10 8.11 -1.37 11.14
N ALA A 11 6.96 -1.42 11.83
CA ALA A 11 5.69 -0.93 11.29
C ALA A 11 5.58 0.60 11.35
N LEU A 12 6.21 1.26 12.34
CA LEU A 12 6.14 2.71 12.52
C LEU A 12 6.69 3.51 11.31
N PRO A 13 7.89 3.20 10.79
CA PRO A 13 8.42 3.86 9.59
C PRO A 13 7.52 3.67 8.36
N GLY A 14 6.94 2.47 8.21
CA GLY A 14 6.03 2.15 7.11
C GLY A 14 4.73 2.95 7.15
N ILE A 15 4.15 3.15 8.34
CA ILE A 15 2.94 3.98 8.52
C ILE A 15 3.26 5.45 8.24
N ILE A 16 4.39 5.94 8.77
CA ILE A 16 4.84 7.33 8.54
C ILE A 16 5.01 7.57 7.04
N PHE A 17 5.68 6.67 6.33
CA PHE A 17 5.85 6.78 4.89
C PHE A 17 4.51 6.75 4.14
N LEU A 18 3.62 5.83 4.50
CA LEU A 18 2.30 5.68 3.86
C LEU A 18 1.40 6.91 4.05
N VAL A 19 1.54 7.63 5.17
CA VAL A 19 0.79 8.87 5.44
C VAL A 19 1.46 10.08 4.80
N LEU A 20 2.79 10.18 4.84
CA LEU A 20 3.50 11.36 4.32
C LEU A 20 3.61 11.35 2.79
N PHE A 21 3.70 10.18 2.16
CA PHE A 21 3.91 10.09 0.72
C PHE A 21 2.83 10.80 -0.11
N PRO A 22 1.52 10.58 0.12
CA PRO A 22 0.47 11.30 -0.64
C PRO A 22 0.50 12.81 -0.41
N ILE A 23 0.89 13.27 0.78
CA ILE A 23 1.00 14.69 1.12
C ILE A 23 2.19 15.33 0.41
N ILE A 24 3.34 14.67 0.42
CA ILE A 24 4.54 15.15 -0.30
C ILE A 24 4.27 15.17 -1.80
N LEU A 25 3.62 14.13 -2.32
CA LEU A 25 3.25 14.05 -3.73
C LEU A 25 2.28 15.17 -4.12
N SER A 26 1.31 15.50 -3.27
CA SER A 26 0.36 16.58 -3.57
C SER A 26 1.02 17.96 -3.55
N LEU A 27 1.96 18.21 -2.63
CA LEU A 27 2.78 19.42 -2.63
C LEU A 27 3.62 19.53 -3.91
N TRP A 28 4.23 18.42 -4.33
CA TRP A 28 5.04 18.40 -5.55
C TRP A 28 4.19 18.65 -6.81
N ILE A 29 3.02 18.02 -6.92
CA ILE A 29 2.08 18.24 -8.03
C ILE A 29 1.60 19.70 -8.06
N ALA A 30 1.23 20.27 -6.92
CA ALA A 30 0.80 21.68 -6.83
C ALA A 30 1.89 22.63 -7.33
N PHE A 31 3.16 22.36 -6.99
CA PHE A 31 4.29 23.15 -7.48
C PHE A 31 4.49 23.01 -8.99
N LEU A 32 4.37 21.80 -9.55
CA LEU A 32 4.47 21.58 -10.98
C LEU A 32 3.37 22.28 -11.76
N TRP A 33 2.12 22.24 -11.28
CA TRP A 33 1.01 22.95 -11.89
C TRP A 33 1.22 24.46 -11.86
N ALA A 34 1.60 25.02 -10.70
CA ALA A 34 1.92 26.44 -10.58
C ALA A 34 3.03 26.86 -11.56
N LYS A 35 4.09 26.06 -11.68
CA LYS A 35 5.19 26.31 -12.63
C LYS A 35 4.72 26.26 -14.08
N SER A 36 3.91 25.26 -14.43
CA SER A 36 3.38 25.08 -15.78
C SER A 36 2.46 26.23 -16.19
N GLU A 37 1.59 26.67 -15.28
CA GLU A 37 0.65 27.77 -15.52
C GLU A 37 1.40 29.09 -15.75
N VAL A 38 2.34 29.44 -14.86
CA VAL A 38 3.16 30.66 -15.02
C VAL A 38 3.97 30.62 -16.32
N ASN A 39 4.56 29.47 -16.68
CA ASN A 39 5.25 29.31 -17.95
C ASN A 39 4.32 29.59 -19.14
N SER A 40 3.14 28.97 -19.16
CA SER A 40 2.15 29.12 -20.22
C SER A 40 1.74 30.59 -20.39
N GLN A 41 1.53 31.30 -19.27
CA GLN A 41 1.20 32.73 -19.28
C GLN A 41 2.33 33.58 -19.87
N LEU A 42 3.58 33.35 -19.46
CA LEU A 42 4.75 34.06 -20.00
C LEU A 42 4.95 33.80 -21.50
N GLN A 43 4.84 32.55 -21.94
CA GLN A 43 4.96 32.19 -23.35
C GLN A 43 3.85 32.82 -24.19
N THR A 44 2.61 32.79 -23.69
CA THR A 44 1.46 33.43 -24.35
C THR A 44 1.71 34.93 -24.50
N PHE A 45 2.13 35.61 -23.43
CA PHE A 45 2.45 37.03 -23.49
C PHE A 45 3.58 37.33 -24.50
N ALA A 46 4.66 36.55 -24.48
CA ALA A 46 5.78 36.69 -25.40
C ALA A 46 5.33 36.53 -26.86
N GLN A 47 4.46 35.55 -27.14
CA GLN A 47 3.90 35.33 -28.46
C GLN A 47 3.01 36.50 -28.90
N LEU A 48 2.15 37.04 -28.02
CA LEU A 48 1.35 38.22 -28.31
C LEU A 48 2.23 39.44 -28.65
N ALA A 49 3.33 39.64 -27.91
CA ALA A 49 4.28 40.72 -28.18
C ALA A 49 4.96 40.56 -29.56
N LEU A 50 5.32 39.32 -29.94
CA LEU A 50 5.87 39.02 -31.27
C LEU A 50 4.86 39.21 -32.40
N ASP A 51 3.62 38.75 -32.21
CA ASP A 51 2.55 38.91 -33.20
C ASP A 51 2.23 40.40 -33.41
N LYS A 52 2.26 41.20 -32.33
CA LYS A 52 2.16 42.65 -32.41
C LYS A 52 3.33 43.26 -33.18
N SER A 53 4.57 42.88 -32.86
CA SER A 53 5.75 43.34 -33.61
C SER A 53 5.63 43.01 -35.10
N GLU A 54 5.20 41.80 -35.47
CA GLU A 54 4.98 41.41 -36.87
C GLU A 54 3.92 42.28 -37.54
N LEU A 55 2.83 42.62 -36.85
CA LEU A 55 1.80 43.52 -37.36
C LEU A 55 2.35 44.93 -37.63
N VAL A 56 3.19 45.46 -36.73
CA VAL A 56 3.85 46.75 -36.92
C VAL A 56 4.79 46.73 -38.13
N ILE A 57 5.63 45.70 -38.29
CA ILE A 57 6.51 45.55 -39.45
C ILE A 57 5.68 45.49 -40.74
N ARG A 58 4.59 44.71 -40.73
CA ARG A 58 3.70 44.59 -41.89
C ARG A 58 3.07 45.93 -42.28
N GLN A 59 2.63 46.74 -41.31
CA GLN A 59 2.12 48.08 -41.61
C GLN A 59 3.21 48.98 -42.20
N ALA A 60 4.43 48.94 -41.67
CA ALA A 60 5.57 49.69 -42.21
C ALA A 60 5.90 49.30 -43.66
N ASP A 61 5.89 48.00 -43.96
CA ASP A 61 6.08 47.47 -45.31
C ASP A 61 4.99 47.99 -46.27
N LEU A 62 3.72 47.89 -45.87
CA LEU A 62 2.58 48.36 -46.68
C LEU A 62 2.60 49.86 -46.93
N VAL A 63 2.98 50.66 -45.92
CA VAL A 63 3.13 52.11 -46.06
C VAL A 63 4.25 52.46 -47.04
N SER A 64 5.41 51.81 -46.90
CA SER A 64 6.56 52.03 -47.79
C SER A 64 6.21 51.66 -49.23
N ASP A 65 5.59 50.49 -49.44
CA ASP A 65 5.18 50.02 -50.77
C ASP A 65 4.09 50.90 -51.41
N ALA A 66 3.23 51.52 -50.60
CA ALA A 66 2.23 52.48 -51.09
C ALA A 66 2.83 53.84 -51.45
N ALA A 67 3.90 54.23 -50.76
CA ALA A 67 4.61 55.49 -50.97
C ALA A 67 5.49 55.47 -52.23
N GLU A 68 6.20 54.36 -52.48
CA GLU A 68 7.04 54.15 -53.67
C GLU A 68 6.26 54.22 -55.00
N ARG A 69 4.92 54.11 -54.97
CA ARG A 69 4.08 54.23 -56.18
C ARG A 69 3.80 55.68 -56.59
N TYR A 70 4.31 56.68 -55.87
CA TYR A 70 4.06 58.08 -56.20
C TYR A 70 4.83 58.51 -57.46
N GLN A 71 4.11 59.04 -58.47
CA GLN A 71 4.68 59.48 -59.76
C GLN A 71 4.64 61.01 -59.91
N GLY A 72 5.24 61.74 -58.98
CA GLY A 72 5.29 63.21 -59.01
C GLY A 72 6.59 63.78 -58.42
N GLN A 73 6.70 65.10 -58.36
CA GLN A 73 7.85 65.76 -57.74
C GLN A 73 7.85 65.52 -56.22
N VAL A 74 8.96 64.96 -55.72
CA VAL A 74 9.19 64.67 -54.30
C VAL A 74 9.36 65.96 -53.50
N CYS A 75 9.07 65.88 -52.21
CA CYS A 75 9.10 67.01 -51.26
C CYS A 75 8.31 68.27 -51.65
N THR A 76 7.27 68.10 -52.47
CA THR A 76 6.24 69.12 -52.72
C THR A 76 5.06 68.99 -51.75
N PRO A 77 4.22 70.03 -51.57
CA PRO A 77 3.00 69.91 -50.76
C PRO A 77 2.07 68.77 -51.20
N ALA A 78 2.03 68.45 -52.51
CA ALA A 78 1.28 67.31 -53.03
C ALA A 78 1.87 65.97 -52.57
N HIS A 79 3.20 65.84 -52.57
CA HIS A 79 3.87 64.66 -52.05
C HIS A 79 3.66 64.49 -50.54
N GLN A 80 3.80 65.55 -49.75
CA GLN A 80 3.56 65.52 -48.30
C GLN A 80 2.12 65.12 -47.98
N LYS A 81 1.14 65.70 -48.69
CA LYS A 81 -0.28 65.33 -48.55
C LYS A 81 -0.53 63.86 -48.91
N ARG A 82 0.16 63.33 -49.93
CA ARG A 82 0.08 61.90 -50.28
C ARG A 82 0.64 61.02 -49.16
N MET A 83 1.82 61.34 -48.64
CA MET A 83 2.44 60.63 -47.51
C MET A 83 1.53 60.64 -46.28
N LEU A 84 0.98 61.80 -45.92
CA LEU A 84 0.05 61.95 -44.81
C LEU A 84 -1.22 61.11 -44.99
N ASN A 85 -1.79 61.06 -46.20
CA ASN A 85 -2.97 60.25 -46.48
C ASN A 85 -2.69 58.74 -46.40
N ILE A 86 -1.48 58.29 -46.72
CA ILE A 86 -1.09 56.89 -46.59
C ILE A 86 -1.07 56.50 -45.11
N ILE A 87 -0.35 57.26 -44.27
CA ILE A 87 -0.14 56.88 -42.86
C ILE A 87 -1.42 56.94 -42.03
N ARG A 88 -2.40 57.78 -42.39
CA ARG A 88 -3.70 57.89 -41.69
C ARG A 88 -4.49 56.58 -41.64
N GLY A 89 -4.21 55.62 -42.51
CA GLY A 89 -4.85 54.30 -42.50
C GLY A 89 -4.21 53.28 -41.56
N TYR A 90 -3.12 53.65 -40.86
CA TYR A 90 -2.30 52.70 -40.11
C TYR A 90 -2.08 53.17 -38.67
N LEU A 91 -2.44 52.31 -37.71
CA LEU A 91 -2.46 52.65 -36.28
C LEU A 91 -1.07 52.85 -35.67
N TYR A 92 -0.05 52.15 -36.18
CA TYR A 92 1.28 52.10 -35.55
C TYR A 92 2.33 52.96 -36.24
N ILE A 93 1.91 53.81 -37.19
CA ILE A 93 2.81 54.59 -38.03
C ILE A 93 2.64 56.05 -37.67
N ASN A 94 3.68 56.64 -37.07
CA ASN A 94 3.64 58.03 -36.62
C ASN A 94 3.84 59.00 -37.78
N GLU A 95 4.78 58.69 -38.68
CA GLU A 95 5.12 59.56 -39.80
C GLU A 95 5.83 58.78 -40.92
N LEU A 96 5.81 59.34 -42.12
CA LEU A 96 6.56 58.87 -43.28
C LEU A 96 7.52 59.98 -43.74
N ILE A 97 8.78 59.62 -43.95
CA ILE A 97 9.86 60.48 -44.41
C ILE A 97 10.33 59.99 -45.78
N TYR A 98 10.63 60.91 -46.68
CA TYR A 98 11.35 60.64 -47.91
C TYR A 98 12.84 60.94 -47.72
N ALA A 99 13.66 59.97 -48.08
CA ALA A 99 15.10 59.99 -47.96
C ALA A 99 15.76 59.62 -49.28
N ARG A 100 16.97 60.13 -49.49
CA ARG A 100 17.89 59.62 -50.50
C ARG A 100 19.10 59.09 -49.75
N ASP A 101 19.33 57.78 -49.82
CA ASP A 101 20.32 57.08 -49.01
C ASP A 101 20.10 57.35 -47.50
N ASN A 102 21.09 57.91 -46.80
CA ASN A 102 20.98 58.28 -45.38
C ASN A 102 20.57 59.75 -45.16
N HIS A 103 20.15 60.47 -46.20
CA HIS A 103 19.80 61.88 -46.11
C HIS A 103 18.29 62.09 -46.22
N PHE A 104 17.67 62.49 -45.11
CA PHE A 104 16.24 62.66 -44.95
C PHE A 104 15.85 64.08 -45.40
N LEU A 105 15.00 64.17 -46.43
CA LEU A 105 14.72 65.42 -47.12
C LEU A 105 13.43 66.08 -46.66
N CYS A 106 12.36 65.30 -46.51
CA CYS A 106 11.07 65.80 -46.08
C CYS A 106 10.23 64.70 -45.45
N SER A 107 9.31 65.08 -44.57
CA SER A 107 8.34 64.19 -43.95
C SER A 107 6.91 64.55 -44.36
N SER A 108 5.95 63.75 -43.90
CA SER A 108 4.53 64.00 -44.10
C SER A 108 4.04 65.33 -43.52
N LEU A 109 4.77 65.89 -42.53
CA LEU A 109 4.42 67.12 -41.83
C LEU A 109 5.39 68.29 -42.08
N ILE A 110 6.70 68.03 -42.19
CA ILE A 110 7.73 69.08 -42.28
C ILE A 110 8.71 68.84 -43.44
N ALA A 111 9.28 69.91 -43.99
CA ALA A 111 10.33 69.85 -45.01
C ALA A 111 11.49 70.79 -44.60
N PRO A 112 12.52 70.29 -43.89
CA PRO A 112 13.66 71.10 -43.47
C PRO A 112 14.45 71.62 -44.67
N VAL A 113 14.96 72.86 -44.59
CA VAL A 113 15.67 73.53 -45.71
C VAL A 113 16.93 72.75 -46.16
N ASN A 114 17.66 72.15 -45.22
CA ASN A 114 18.93 71.46 -45.49
C ASN A 114 18.85 69.93 -45.37
N GLY A 115 17.65 69.37 -45.18
CA GLY A 115 17.50 67.95 -44.81
C GLY A 115 18.22 67.57 -43.51
N TYR A 116 18.33 66.27 -43.24
CA TYR A 116 19.04 65.72 -42.09
C TYR A 116 19.73 64.40 -42.46
N THR A 117 21.03 64.28 -42.19
CA THR A 117 21.77 63.04 -42.44
C THR A 117 21.81 62.18 -41.17
N ILE A 118 21.20 61.00 -41.24
CA ILE A 118 21.15 60.06 -40.10
C ILE A 118 22.46 59.27 -39.99
N ALA A 119 22.88 58.98 -38.76
CA ALA A 119 23.99 58.07 -38.47
C ALA A 119 23.71 56.65 -39.04
N PRO A 120 24.74 55.81 -39.24
CA PRO A 120 24.56 54.46 -39.77
C PRO A 120 23.49 53.64 -39.05
N ALA A 121 22.78 52.82 -39.83
CA ALA A 121 21.71 51.96 -39.34
C ALA A 121 22.25 50.90 -38.37
N ASP A 122 21.46 50.62 -37.32
CA ASP A 122 21.77 49.57 -36.34
C ASP A 122 21.55 48.17 -36.95
N TYR A 123 20.64 48.06 -37.92
CA TYR A 123 20.35 46.83 -38.65
C TYR A 123 20.19 47.10 -40.15
N LYS A 124 20.75 46.20 -40.98
CA LYS A 124 20.59 46.23 -42.44
C LYS A 124 20.22 44.84 -42.95
N ARG A 125 19.23 44.78 -43.84
CA ARG A 125 18.82 43.54 -44.52
C ARG A 125 18.61 43.78 -46.01
N GLU A 126 19.27 42.96 -46.81
CA GLU A 126 19.16 42.96 -48.27
C GLU A 126 17.74 42.55 -48.73
N PRO A 127 17.18 43.17 -49.79
CA PRO A 127 17.89 44.04 -50.73
C PRO A 127 17.84 45.55 -50.41
N ASN A 128 17.12 46.05 -49.38
CA ASN A 128 16.97 47.51 -49.18
C ASN A 128 16.35 47.95 -47.82
N VAL A 129 16.49 47.18 -46.74
CA VAL A 129 15.92 47.56 -45.42
C VAL A 129 17.02 48.04 -44.48
N SER A 130 16.87 49.24 -43.92
CA SER A 130 17.73 49.79 -42.88
C SER A 130 16.90 50.22 -41.68
N ILE A 131 17.27 49.81 -40.47
CA ILE A 131 16.53 50.15 -39.25
C ILE A 131 17.45 50.93 -38.30
N TYR A 132 16.93 52.04 -37.77
CA TYR A 132 17.60 52.92 -36.83
C TYR A 132 16.79 52.94 -35.53
N TYR A 133 17.35 52.39 -34.46
CA TYR A 133 16.68 52.24 -33.18
C TYR A 133 16.93 53.46 -32.28
N TYR A 134 15.88 53.93 -31.61
CA TYR A 134 15.92 54.98 -30.57
C TYR A 134 16.69 56.25 -30.97
N ARG A 135 16.48 56.75 -32.20
CA ARG A 135 17.14 57.98 -32.68
C ARG A 135 16.28 59.21 -32.40
N ASP A 136 16.93 60.27 -31.91
CA ASP A 136 16.35 61.62 -31.86
C ASP A 136 16.73 62.33 -33.16
N THR A 137 15.75 62.87 -33.86
CA THR A 137 15.96 63.57 -35.14
C THR A 137 15.17 64.87 -35.16
N PRO A 138 15.53 65.84 -36.02
CA PRO A 138 14.77 67.08 -36.17
C PRO A 138 13.29 66.88 -36.54
N PHE A 139 12.91 65.71 -37.08
CA PHE A 139 11.53 65.36 -37.38
C PHE A 139 10.70 65.04 -36.13
N PHE A 140 11.34 64.56 -35.06
CA PHE A 140 10.72 64.21 -33.77
C PHE A 140 11.61 64.65 -32.60
N SER A 141 11.88 65.96 -32.52
CA SER A 141 12.79 66.54 -31.52
C SER A 141 12.36 66.19 -30.09
N GLY A 142 13.26 65.61 -29.31
CA GLY A 142 13.02 65.21 -27.92
C GLY A 142 12.35 63.85 -27.76
N TYR A 143 12.04 63.15 -28.85
CA TYR A 143 11.45 61.81 -28.83
C TYR A 143 12.34 60.82 -29.59
N LYS A 144 12.83 59.80 -28.87
CA LYS A 144 13.63 58.72 -29.47
C LYS A 144 12.72 57.74 -30.21
N MET A 145 12.71 57.81 -31.53
CA MET A 145 11.85 57.00 -32.39
C MET A 145 12.61 55.86 -33.06
N THR A 146 11.88 54.87 -33.57
CA THR A 146 12.42 53.87 -34.51
C THR A 146 12.16 54.31 -35.94
N TYR A 147 13.18 54.27 -36.77
CA TYR A 147 13.10 54.62 -38.19
C TYR A 147 13.36 53.36 -39.01
N MET A 148 12.40 52.95 -39.83
CA MET A 148 12.52 51.80 -40.71
C MET A 148 12.50 52.29 -42.16
N GLN A 149 13.69 52.30 -42.79
CA GLN A 149 13.87 52.68 -44.17
C GLN A 149 13.75 51.48 -45.09
N ARG A 150 12.92 51.64 -46.14
CA ARG A 150 12.81 50.70 -47.25
C ARG A 150 12.75 51.50 -48.56
N GLY A 151 13.78 51.34 -49.39
CA GLY A 151 13.95 52.19 -50.58
C GLY A 151 14.20 53.65 -50.19
N ASN A 152 13.44 54.57 -50.78
CA ASN A 152 13.55 56.00 -50.53
C ASN A 152 12.60 56.50 -49.43
N TYR A 153 11.86 55.61 -48.77
CA TYR A 153 10.92 55.98 -47.71
C TYR A 153 11.33 55.41 -46.36
N VAL A 154 11.12 56.20 -45.32
CA VAL A 154 11.44 55.89 -43.93
C VAL A 154 10.19 56.03 -43.09
N VAL A 155 9.76 54.93 -42.51
CA VAL A 155 8.61 54.86 -41.61
C VAL A 155 9.08 55.15 -40.19
N VAL A 156 8.43 56.10 -39.52
CA VAL A 156 8.69 56.46 -38.12
C VAL A 156 7.69 55.77 -37.22
N ILE A 157 8.20 55.04 -36.23
CA ILE A 157 7.43 54.18 -35.32
C ILE A 157 7.82 54.48 -33.88
N ASN A 158 6.83 54.69 -33.01
CA ASN A 158 7.07 54.78 -31.57
C ASN A 158 7.56 53.41 -31.03
N PRO A 159 8.71 53.34 -30.34
CA PRO A 159 9.25 52.08 -29.84
C PRO A 159 8.31 51.27 -28.94
N LEU A 160 7.33 51.90 -28.28
CA LEU A 160 6.32 51.21 -27.46
C LEU A 160 5.35 50.38 -28.29
N PHE A 161 5.07 50.78 -29.54
CA PHE A 161 4.13 50.06 -30.41
C PHE A 161 4.60 48.65 -30.76
N TRP A 162 5.91 48.39 -30.73
CA TRP A 162 6.47 47.07 -31.01
C TRP A 162 6.00 46.00 -30.03
N SER A 163 5.88 46.32 -28.73
CA SER A 163 5.76 45.28 -27.70
C SER A 163 4.70 45.52 -26.62
N GLU A 164 4.04 46.68 -26.58
CA GLU A 164 3.07 46.98 -25.53
C GLU A 164 1.83 46.08 -25.62
N VAL A 165 1.64 45.19 -24.65
CA VAL A 165 0.47 44.31 -24.52
C VAL A 165 -0.13 44.57 -23.14
N MET A 166 -1.45 44.66 -23.06
CA MET A 166 -2.14 44.85 -21.78
C MET A 166 -1.96 43.59 -20.90
N SER A 167 -1.58 43.79 -19.65
CA SER A 167 -1.39 42.74 -18.65
C SER A 167 -2.02 43.15 -17.32
N ASP A 168 -2.52 42.17 -16.56
CA ASP A 168 -2.94 42.33 -15.17
C ASP A 168 -1.74 42.23 -14.19
N ASP A 169 -0.57 41.81 -14.67
CA ASP A 169 0.65 41.66 -13.88
C ASP A 169 1.49 42.95 -13.93
N PRO A 170 1.56 43.73 -12.82
CA PRO A 170 2.35 44.95 -12.77
C PRO A 170 3.85 44.69 -12.65
N THR A 171 4.27 43.45 -12.37
CA THR A 171 5.68 43.05 -12.24
C THR A 171 6.27 42.54 -13.55
N LEU A 172 5.45 42.51 -14.61
CA LEU A 172 5.84 41.96 -15.90
C LEU A 172 6.84 42.90 -16.58
N GLN A 173 7.99 42.35 -16.90
CA GLN A 173 9.05 43.01 -17.64
C GLN A 173 9.22 42.28 -18.96
N TRP A 174 9.35 42.99 -20.07
CA TRP A 174 9.52 42.35 -21.37
C TRP A 174 10.38 43.16 -22.32
N GLY A 175 10.93 42.47 -23.31
CA GLY A 175 11.73 43.07 -24.35
C GLY A 175 11.65 42.28 -25.64
N VAL A 176 11.68 43.00 -26.76
CA VAL A 176 11.80 42.40 -28.10
C VAL A 176 13.16 42.80 -28.67
N TYR A 177 13.90 41.81 -29.15
CA TYR A 177 15.25 41.98 -29.65
C TYR A 177 15.45 41.28 -30.99
N ASP A 178 16.43 41.78 -31.73
CA ASP A 178 16.90 41.16 -32.96
C ASP A 178 17.86 40.01 -32.61
N THR A 179 17.59 38.82 -33.12
CA THR A 179 18.35 37.59 -32.82
C THR A 179 19.74 37.56 -33.47
N VAL A 180 20.00 38.39 -34.49
CA VAL A 180 21.30 38.51 -35.17
C VAL A 180 22.20 39.49 -34.41
N THR A 181 21.71 40.71 -34.16
CA THR A 181 22.50 41.74 -33.48
C THR A 181 22.47 41.62 -31.96
N LYS A 182 21.51 40.86 -31.41
CA LYS A 182 21.21 40.72 -29.98
C LYS A 182 20.87 42.05 -29.31
N THR A 183 20.39 43.02 -30.08
CA THR A 183 20.01 44.34 -29.57
C THR A 183 18.52 44.43 -29.35
N PHE A 184 18.12 44.91 -28.17
CA PHE A 184 16.73 45.25 -27.88
C PHE A 184 16.30 46.49 -28.63
N PHE A 185 15.20 46.40 -29.36
CA PHE A 185 14.57 47.54 -30.05
C PHE A 185 13.23 47.96 -29.43
N SER A 186 12.72 47.15 -28.49
CA SER A 186 11.58 47.50 -27.64
C SER A 186 11.77 46.89 -26.27
N LEU A 187 11.54 47.68 -25.22
CA LEU A 187 11.62 47.30 -23.82
C LEU A 187 10.44 47.93 -23.07
N SER A 188 9.88 47.21 -22.11
CA SER A 188 8.93 47.79 -21.14
C SER A 188 9.63 48.82 -20.25
N ASN A 189 8.86 49.75 -19.68
CA ASN A 189 9.40 50.83 -18.84
C ASN A 189 10.26 50.33 -17.66
N GLU A 190 9.87 49.21 -17.05
CA GLU A 190 10.58 48.60 -15.92
C GLU A 190 11.73 47.67 -16.36
N ALA A 191 11.93 47.45 -17.66
CA ALA A 191 12.96 46.57 -18.19
C ALA A 191 14.21 47.35 -18.60
N SER A 192 15.37 46.76 -18.32
CA SER A 192 16.66 47.26 -18.78
C SER A 192 17.34 46.25 -19.68
N ALA A 193 17.92 46.72 -20.80
CA ALA A 193 18.74 45.90 -21.68
C ALA A 193 19.87 45.21 -20.90
N ALA A 194 20.43 45.84 -19.86
CA ALA A 194 21.48 45.25 -19.02
C ALA A 194 20.99 44.02 -18.24
N THR A 195 19.71 43.98 -17.86
CA THR A 195 19.09 42.87 -17.14
C THR A 195 18.79 41.69 -18.08
N PHE A 196 18.32 41.97 -19.30
CA PHE A 196 17.90 40.92 -20.24
C PHE A 196 19.00 40.41 -21.16
N SER A 197 20.01 41.20 -21.50
CA SER A 197 21.09 40.78 -22.41
C SER A 197 21.80 39.48 -21.97
N PRO A 198 22.07 39.25 -20.67
CA PRO A 198 22.64 37.99 -20.20
C PRO A 198 21.73 36.76 -20.34
N LEU A 199 20.41 36.98 -20.49
CA LEU A 199 19.39 35.92 -20.49
C LEU A 199 19.06 35.41 -21.90
N ILE A 200 19.49 36.11 -22.95
CA ILE A 200 19.24 35.77 -24.37
C ILE A 200 19.72 34.34 -24.74
N HIS A 201 20.67 33.79 -23.98
CA HIS A 201 21.25 32.46 -24.24
C HIS A 201 20.64 31.32 -23.43
N LEU A 202 19.68 31.61 -22.57
CA LEU A 202 19.08 30.60 -21.70
C LEU A 202 17.80 30.05 -22.36
N ASN A 203 17.83 28.77 -22.72
CA ASN A 203 16.72 28.09 -23.38
C ASN A 203 15.64 27.56 -22.41
N ASP A 204 15.90 27.56 -21.10
CA ASP A 204 15.00 26.98 -20.10
C ASP A 204 14.56 28.01 -19.06
N LEU A 205 13.28 27.92 -18.66
CA LEU A 205 12.73 28.54 -17.45
C LEU A 205 13.45 28.02 -16.21
N THR A 206 14.56 28.65 -15.92
CA THR A 206 15.36 28.40 -14.74
C THR A 206 15.24 29.60 -13.82
N VAL A 207 14.99 29.34 -12.54
CA VAL A 207 15.09 30.36 -11.49
C VAL A 207 16.56 30.75 -11.41
N GLN A 208 16.98 31.71 -12.22
CA GLN A 208 18.41 31.99 -12.39
C GLN A 208 18.69 33.46 -12.68
N ARG A 209 18.12 34.35 -11.85
CA ARG A 209 18.78 35.55 -11.29
C ARG A 209 17.74 36.46 -10.63
N ASN A 210 18.05 36.94 -9.42
CA ASN A 210 17.34 38.01 -8.73
C ASN A 210 15.84 37.81 -8.45
N GLY A 211 15.35 36.56 -8.37
CA GLY A 211 13.96 36.28 -8.00
C GLY A 211 12.94 36.48 -9.13
N TYR A 212 13.37 36.40 -10.39
CA TYR A 212 12.47 36.44 -11.55
C TYR A 212 12.45 35.10 -12.31
N LEU A 213 11.32 34.82 -12.96
CA LEU A 213 11.09 33.74 -13.90
C LEU A 213 10.99 34.33 -15.30
N TYR A 214 11.68 33.77 -16.29
CA TYR A 214 11.70 34.31 -17.64
C TYR A 214 11.37 33.26 -18.71
N ALA A 215 10.65 33.67 -19.75
CA ALA A 215 10.41 32.87 -20.94
C ALA A 215 10.88 33.64 -22.18
N THR A 216 11.49 32.92 -23.11
CA THR A 216 11.90 33.45 -24.41
C THR A 216 11.16 32.72 -25.51
N VAL A 217 10.57 33.48 -26.43
CA VAL A 217 9.89 32.94 -27.62
C VAL A 217 10.56 33.54 -28.85
N TYR A 218 10.81 32.70 -29.85
CA TYR A 218 11.46 33.08 -31.11
C TYR A 218 10.41 33.17 -32.21
N SER A 219 10.47 34.22 -33.03
CA SER A 219 9.60 34.34 -34.19
C SER A 219 9.98 33.32 -35.27
N THR A 220 8.98 32.66 -35.84
CA THR A 220 9.17 31.73 -36.96
C THR A 220 9.29 32.45 -38.32
N LYS A 221 8.95 33.74 -38.38
CA LYS A 221 8.88 34.52 -39.63
C LYS A 221 10.09 35.42 -39.83
N ARG A 222 10.67 35.93 -38.73
CA ARG A 222 11.70 36.96 -38.75
C ARG A 222 12.76 36.68 -37.68
N PRO A 223 13.98 37.21 -37.83
CA PRO A 223 15.05 37.04 -36.85
C PRO A 223 14.83 37.90 -35.60
N ILE A 224 13.65 37.82 -34.98
CA ILE A 224 13.29 38.55 -33.76
C ILE A 224 12.81 37.57 -32.69
N ALA A 225 13.01 37.93 -31.43
CA ALA A 225 12.56 37.15 -30.29
C ALA A 225 12.04 38.09 -29.18
N ALA A 226 11.11 37.58 -28.38
CA ALA A 226 10.59 38.25 -27.21
C ALA A 226 11.04 37.51 -25.96
N ILE A 227 11.54 38.25 -24.97
CA ILE A 227 11.84 37.76 -23.63
C ILE A 227 10.89 38.45 -22.66
N VAL A 228 10.32 37.66 -21.75
CA VAL A 228 9.35 38.12 -20.75
C VAL A 228 9.77 37.59 -19.39
N ALA A 229 9.69 38.41 -18.36
CA ALA A 229 10.00 38.04 -16.99
C ALA A 229 8.91 38.48 -16.01
N THR A 230 8.65 37.67 -14.98
CA THR A 230 7.75 37.98 -13.85
C THR A 230 8.42 37.61 -12.52
N SER A 231 7.94 38.19 -11.42
CA SER A 231 8.45 37.93 -10.07
C SER A 231 8.17 36.51 -9.60
N TYR A 232 9.11 35.90 -8.86
CA TYR A 232 8.95 34.60 -8.19
C TYR A 232 7.78 34.60 -7.19
N GLN A 233 7.39 35.77 -6.66
CA GLN A 233 6.21 35.90 -5.81
C GLN A 233 4.92 35.45 -6.52
N ARG A 234 4.83 35.62 -7.84
CA ARG A 234 3.68 35.15 -8.64
C ARG A 234 3.59 33.63 -8.66
N LEU A 235 4.73 32.93 -8.76
CA LEU A 235 4.78 31.47 -8.66
C LEU A 235 4.36 30.99 -7.26
N ILE A 236 4.83 31.67 -6.20
CA ILE A 236 4.40 31.36 -4.83
C ILE A 236 2.88 31.55 -4.68
N ALA A 237 2.31 32.63 -5.20
CA ALA A 237 0.88 32.88 -5.13
C ALA A 237 0.06 31.79 -5.85
N HIS A 238 0.46 31.42 -7.07
CA HIS A 238 -0.17 30.31 -7.80
C HIS A 238 0.02 28.97 -7.10
N PHE A 239 1.18 28.72 -6.49
CA PHE A 239 1.42 27.53 -5.68
C PHE A 239 0.45 27.43 -4.50
N TYR A 240 0.22 28.52 -3.76
CA TYR A 240 -0.77 28.54 -2.68
C TYR A 240 -2.19 28.27 -3.18
N ASN A 241 -2.58 28.83 -4.34
CA ASN A 241 -3.89 28.59 -4.94
C ASN A 241 -4.09 27.10 -5.28
N HIS A 242 -3.09 26.42 -5.84
CA HIS A 242 -3.16 24.99 -6.11
C HIS A 242 -3.13 24.14 -4.83
N LEU A 243 -2.47 24.61 -3.76
CA LEU A 243 -2.36 23.91 -2.49
C LEU A 243 -3.71 23.75 -1.80
N ILE A 244 -4.63 24.71 -1.95
CA ILE A 244 -6.01 24.66 -1.43
C ILE A 244 -6.73 23.39 -1.89
N PHE A 245 -6.47 22.92 -3.11
CA PHE A 245 -7.09 21.71 -3.66
C PHE A 245 -6.22 20.46 -3.50
N ALA A 246 -4.90 20.59 -3.69
CA ALA A 246 -3.99 19.46 -3.66
C ALA A 246 -3.79 18.89 -2.24
N LEU A 247 -3.71 19.73 -1.22
CA LEU A 247 -3.46 19.28 0.16
C LEU A 247 -4.61 18.43 0.72
N PRO A 248 -5.90 18.84 0.61
CA PRO A 248 -7.01 18.00 1.03
C PRO A 248 -7.07 16.66 0.29
N ALA A 249 -6.77 16.65 -1.02
CA ALA A 249 -6.71 15.42 -1.80
C ALA A 249 -5.61 14.47 -1.29
N GLY A 250 -4.43 15.00 -0.95
CA GLY A 250 -3.35 14.25 -0.33
C GLY A 250 -3.75 13.66 1.03
N ILE A 251 -4.38 14.47 1.90
CA ILE A 251 -4.87 14.04 3.22
C ILE A 251 -5.92 12.93 3.09
N LEU A 252 -6.88 13.07 2.19
CA LEU A 252 -7.91 12.07 1.93
C LEU A 252 -7.28 10.76 1.43
N GLY A 253 -6.31 10.86 0.50
CA GLY A 253 -5.54 9.71 0.02
C GLY A 253 -4.81 8.98 1.15
N SER A 254 -4.15 9.73 2.05
CA SER A 254 -3.48 9.16 3.22
C SER A 254 -4.46 8.45 4.17
N LEU A 255 -5.65 9.02 4.41
CA LEU A 255 -6.69 8.41 5.24
C LEU A 255 -7.18 7.07 4.64
N VAL A 256 -7.45 7.03 3.34
CA VAL A 256 -7.90 5.81 2.64
C VAL A 256 -6.83 4.72 2.71
N LEU A 257 -5.57 5.06 2.43
CA LEU A 257 -4.46 4.10 2.52
C LEU A 257 -4.28 3.57 3.94
N LEU A 258 -4.40 4.43 4.95
CA LEU A 258 -4.31 4.03 6.36
C LEU A 258 -5.44 3.07 6.74
N LEU A 259 -6.68 3.37 6.33
CA LEU A 259 -7.84 2.51 6.57
C LEU A 259 -7.70 1.15 5.89
N LEU A 260 -7.23 1.11 4.64
CA LEU A 260 -6.97 -0.13 3.91
C LEU A 260 -5.88 -0.95 4.62
N TRP A 261 -4.79 -0.31 5.03
CA TRP A 261 -3.71 -0.97 5.76
C TRP A 261 -4.19 -1.55 7.10
N LEU A 262 -4.98 -0.79 7.87
CA LEU A 262 -5.56 -1.25 9.12
C LEU A 262 -6.49 -2.46 8.89
N ARG A 263 -7.34 -2.41 7.87
CA ARG A 263 -8.27 -3.49 7.53
C ARG A 263 -7.52 -4.76 7.10
N ILE A 264 -6.51 -4.63 6.26
CA ILE A 264 -5.65 -5.74 5.84
C ILE A 264 -4.96 -6.34 7.06
N ARG A 265 -4.37 -5.51 7.92
CA ARG A 265 -3.67 -5.96 9.13
C ARG A 265 -4.59 -6.68 10.12
N GLN A 266 -5.79 -6.14 10.37
CA GLN A 266 -6.79 -6.80 11.23
C GLN A 266 -7.18 -8.16 10.67
N ASN A 267 -7.47 -8.22 9.37
CA ASN A 267 -7.79 -9.47 8.70
C ASN A 267 -6.64 -10.49 8.78
N TYR A 268 -5.40 -10.06 8.58
CA TYR A 268 -4.20 -10.90 8.72
C TYR A 268 -3.93 -11.36 10.16
N LEU A 269 -4.46 -10.68 11.18
CA LEU A 269 -4.29 -11.08 12.58
C LEU A 269 -5.53 -11.78 13.15
N SER A 270 -6.55 -12.01 12.34
CA SER A 270 -7.75 -12.75 12.77
C SER A 270 -7.37 -14.15 13.27
N PRO A 271 -7.91 -14.61 14.42
CA PRO A 271 -7.63 -15.92 14.98
C PRO A 271 -7.86 -17.07 13.97
N LYS A 272 -8.96 -17.01 13.21
CA LYS A 272 -9.27 -17.95 12.13
C LYS A 272 -8.12 -18.09 11.12
N ARG A 273 -7.68 -16.98 10.52
CA ARG A 273 -6.61 -17.03 9.50
C ARG A 273 -5.25 -17.41 10.10
N LYS A 274 -5.06 -17.17 11.40
CA LYS A 274 -3.85 -17.63 12.12
C LYS A 274 -3.86 -19.15 12.23
N LEU A 275 -4.98 -19.75 12.64
CA LEU A 275 -5.17 -21.19 12.75
C LEU A 275 -5.08 -21.89 11.38
N GLN A 276 -5.70 -21.31 10.35
CA GLN A 276 -5.66 -21.86 9.00
C GLN A 276 -4.22 -21.92 8.47
N ARG A 277 -3.45 -20.84 8.64
CA ARG A 277 -2.02 -20.82 8.28
C ARG A 277 -1.20 -21.81 9.09
N ALA A 278 -1.55 -22.07 10.34
CA ALA A 278 -0.85 -23.05 11.16
C ALA A 278 -1.05 -24.49 10.66
N LEU A 279 -2.28 -24.81 10.22
CA LEU A 279 -2.58 -26.08 9.55
C LEU A 279 -1.81 -26.22 8.23
N GLU A 280 -1.90 -25.22 7.35
CA GLU A 280 -1.23 -25.21 6.04
C GLU A 280 0.30 -25.29 6.15
N LYS A 281 0.88 -24.68 7.19
CA LYS A 281 2.33 -24.66 7.42
C LYS A 281 2.82 -25.75 8.37
N HIS A 282 1.97 -26.72 8.73
CA HIS A 282 2.31 -27.80 9.67
C HIS A 282 2.95 -27.31 10.98
N GLN A 283 2.41 -26.22 11.56
CA GLN A 283 2.92 -25.62 12.80
C GLN A 283 2.30 -26.23 14.06
N LEU A 284 1.28 -27.07 13.91
CA LEU A 284 0.69 -27.84 14.98
C LEU A 284 1.43 -29.17 15.12
N CYS A 285 1.54 -29.69 16.34
CA CYS A 285 2.15 -31.00 16.59
C CYS A 285 1.37 -31.79 17.63
N LEU A 286 1.58 -33.10 17.64
CA LEU A 286 0.97 -33.99 18.62
C LEU A 286 1.94 -34.27 19.76
N TYR A 287 1.39 -34.27 20.96
CA TYR A 287 2.03 -34.78 22.16
C TYR A 287 1.21 -35.97 22.64
N TYR A 288 1.88 -37.00 23.14
CA TYR A 288 1.25 -38.26 23.53
C TYR A 288 1.33 -38.41 25.04
N GLN A 289 0.17 -38.56 25.70
CA GLN A 289 0.08 -38.76 27.14
C GLN A 289 -0.11 -40.25 27.46
N PRO A 290 0.80 -40.88 28.23
CA PRO A 290 0.70 -42.31 28.50
C PRO A 290 -0.54 -42.71 29.30
N ILE A 291 -1.13 -43.83 28.92
CA ILE A 291 -2.22 -44.51 29.63
C ILE A 291 -1.67 -45.83 30.20
N ILE A 292 -1.78 -46.00 31.51
CA ILE A 292 -1.17 -47.09 32.27
C ILE A 292 -2.24 -48.08 32.70
N ASP A 293 -1.97 -49.37 32.55
CA ASP A 293 -2.75 -50.40 33.22
C ASP A 293 -2.38 -50.45 34.70
N ILE A 294 -3.35 -50.16 35.57
CA ILE A 294 -3.09 -49.94 36.99
C ILE A 294 -2.64 -51.20 37.74
N LYS A 295 -2.92 -52.38 37.17
CA LYS A 295 -2.57 -53.68 37.77
C LYS A 295 -1.16 -54.09 37.38
N THR A 296 -0.82 -53.93 36.11
CA THR A 296 0.50 -54.34 35.58
C THR A 296 1.54 -53.23 35.63
N GLU A 297 1.11 -51.99 35.86
CA GLU A 297 1.91 -50.76 35.80
C GLU A 297 2.59 -50.54 34.43
N LYS A 298 2.09 -51.22 33.38
CA LYS A 298 2.60 -51.10 32.01
C LYS A 298 1.80 -50.06 31.22
N CYS A 299 2.49 -49.29 30.38
CA CYS A 299 1.88 -48.32 29.48
C CYS A 299 1.20 -49.00 28.29
N ILE A 300 -0.11 -49.16 28.29
CA ILE A 300 -0.86 -49.85 27.24
C ILE A 300 -1.18 -48.97 26.01
N GLY A 301 -0.97 -47.66 26.10
CA GLY A 301 -1.31 -46.75 25.01
C GLY A 301 -1.08 -45.30 25.39
N ALA A 302 -1.56 -44.39 24.55
CA ALA A 302 -1.50 -42.96 24.84
C ALA A 302 -2.64 -42.17 24.23
N GLU A 303 -2.95 -41.03 24.83
CA GLU A 303 -3.85 -40.03 24.26
C GLU A 303 -3.08 -39.05 23.39
N ALA A 304 -3.52 -38.85 22.13
CA ALA A 304 -2.96 -37.90 21.20
C ALA A 304 -3.54 -36.50 21.45
N LEU A 305 -2.68 -35.61 21.93
CA LEU A 305 -3.03 -34.27 22.36
C LEU A 305 -2.40 -33.23 21.44
N LEU A 306 -3.25 -32.50 20.71
CA LEU A 306 -2.81 -31.45 19.80
C LEU A 306 -2.21 -30.27 20.56
N ARG A 307 -1.10 -29.74 20.05
CA ARG A 307 -0.38 -28.60 20.62
C ARG A 307 0.00 -27.62 19.51
N TRP A 308 0.00 -26.34 19.86
CA TRP A 308 0.49 -25.28 18.98
C TRP A 308 1.72 -24.62 19.60
N PRO A 309 2.91 -25.22 19.44
CA PRO A 309 4.14 -24.66 19.99
C PRO A 309 4.56 -23.39 19.24
N GLY A 310 5.28 -22.52 19.94
CA GLY A 310 5.94 -21.35 19.40
C GLY A 310 7.28 -21.13 20.09
N GLU A 311 8.10 -20.23 19.55
CA GLU A 311 9.48 -20.00 20.04
C GLU A 311 9.56 -19.57 21.52
N GLN A 312 8.51 -18.95 22.06
CA GLN A 312 8.47 -18.43 23.43
C GLN A 312 7.40 -19.12 24.31
N GLY A 313 6.94 -20.30 23.92
CA GLY A 313 5.82 -21.01 24.55
C GLY A 313 4.68 -21.29 23.57
N GLN A 314 3.54 -21.77 24.08
CA GLN A 314 2.40 -22.08 23.23
C GLN A 314 1.84 -20.83 22.54
N VAL A 315 1.56 -20.94 21.24
CA VAL A 315 0.99 -19.86 20.41
C VAL A 315 -0.48 -19.62 20.74
N MET A 316 -1.20 -20.68 21.12
CA MET A 316 -2.60 -20.70 21.56
C MET A 316 -2.87 -22.03 22.29
N ASN A 317 -3.64 -22.01 23.38
CA ASN A 317 -3.97 -23.22 24.15
C ASN A 317 -5.06 -24.03 23.39
N PRO A 318 -5.04 -25.38 23.39
CA PRO A 318 -6.16 -26.20 22.91
C PRO A 318 -7.54 -25.76 23.40
N ALA A 319 -7.66 -25.37 24.67
CA ALA A 319 -8.91 -24.84 25.24
C ALA A 319 -9.38 -23.53 24.58
N GLU A 320 -8.52 -22.82 23.86
CA GLU A 320 -8.85 -21.61 23.10
C GLU A 320 -9.07 -21.90 21.61
N PHE A 321 -8.19 -22.69 20.99
CA PHE A 321 -8.24 -22.88 19.53
C PHE A 321 -9.22 -23.97 19.08
N ILE A 322 -9.56 -24.96 19.93
CA ILE A 322 -10.55 -25.99 19.59
C ILE A 322 -11.96 -25.37 19.49
N PRO A 323 -12.46 -24.60 20.48
CA PRO A 323 -13.75 -23.91 20.34
C PRO A 323 -13.78 -22.91 19.17
N LEU A 324 -12.65 -22.25 18.89
CA LEU A 324 -12.50 -21.40 17.71
C LEU A 324 -12.64 -22.21 16.41
N ALA A 325 -12.01 -23.38 16.33
CA ALA A 325 -12.08 -24.25 15.17
C ALA A 325 -13.51 -24.75 14.92
N GLU A 326 -14.22 -25.14 15.98
CA GLU A 326 -15.63 -25.57 15.89
C GLU A 326 -16.51 -24.42 15.38
N LYS A 327 -16.41 -23.25 16.00
CA LYS A 327 -17.18 -22.05 15.61
C LYS A 327 -16.92 -21.63 14.16
N GLU A 328 -15.68 -21.78 13.68
CA GLU A 328 -15.27 -21.35 12.35
C GLU A 328 -15.38 -22.45 11.27
N GLY A 329 -15.87 -23.65 11.63
CA GLY A 329 -16.05 -24.79 10.73
C GLY A 329 -14.74 -25.45 10.29
N MET A 330 -13.69 -25.33 11.10
CA MET A 330 -12.34 -25.86 10.81
C MET A 330 -12.02 -27.15 11.56
N ILE A 331 -12.88 -27.60 12.47
CA ILE A 331 -12.60 -28.74 13.36
C ILE A 331 -12.34 -30.04 12.59
N GLU A 332 -13.10 -30.30 11.51
CA GLU A 332 -12.90 -31.48 10.67
C GLU A 332 -11.50 -31.52 10.03
N GLN A 333 -10.98 -30.35 9.61
CA GLN A 333 -9.62 -30.24 9.06
C GLN A 333 -8.55 -30.48 10.13
N ILE A 334 -8.83 -30.07 11.36
CA ILE A 334 -7.95 -30.33 12.50
C ILE A 334 -7.94 -31.82 12.83
N THR A 335 -9.10 -32.46 12.87
CA THR A 335 -9.20 -33.90 13.14
C THR A 335 -8.49 -34.72 12.08
N ASP A 336 -8.60 -34.33 10.80
CA ASP A 336 -7.84 -34.95 9.71
C ASP A 336 -6.34 -34.77 9.86
N TYR A 337 -5.94 -33.57 10.26
CA TYR A 337 -4.55 -33.29 10.59
C TYR A 337 -4.07 -34.19 11.73
N VAL A 338 -4.86 -34.34 12.80
CA VAL A 338 -4.52 -35.20 13.95
C VAL A 338 -4.38 -36.65 13.49
N ILE A 339 -5.35 -37.21 12.77
CA ILE A 339 -5.29 -38.58 12.25
C ILE A 339 -4.02 -38.79 11.42
N ASP A 340 -3.76 -37.92 10.45
CA ASP A 340 -2.57 -38.03 9.61
C ASP A 340 -1.27 -38.00 10.42
N ASN A 341 -1.20 -37.15 11.45
CA ASN A 341 -0.04 -37.04 12.33
C ASN A 341 0.10 -38.26 13.23
N VAL A 342 -0.98 -38.81 13.80
CA VAL A 342 -0.92 -40.02 14.63
C VAL A 342 -0.32 -41.18 13.86
N PHE A 343 -0.78 -41.44 12.63
CA PHE A 343 -0.23 -42.51 11.81
C PHE A 343 1.20 -42.23 11.35
N ARG A 344 1.53 -40.97 11.04
CA ARG A 344 2.92 -40.59 10.72
C ARG A 344 3.86 -40.78 11.90
N ASP A 345 3.42 -40.41 13.10
CA ASP A 345 4.23 -40.42 14.31
C ASP A 345 4.40 -41.83 14.89
N LEU A 346 3.30 -42.60 14.96
CA LEU A 346 3.23 -43.87 15.68
C LEU A 346 2.84 -45.07 14.82
N GLY A 347 2.53 -44.92 13.54
CA GLY A 347 1.98 -46.01 12.72
C GLY A 347 2.88 -47.25 12.66
N VAL A 348 4.19 -47.06 12.40
CA VAL A 348 5.17 -48.16 12.38
C VAL A 348 5.34 -48.80 13.76
N TYR A 349 5.30 -47.97 14.81
CA TYR A 349 5.42 -48.44 16.19
C TYR A 349 4.20 -49.31 16.58
N LEU A 350 2.98 -48.85 16.27
CA LEU A 350 1.74 -49.58 16.53
C LEU A 350 1.68 -50.89 15.74
N ALA A 351 2.13 -50.92 14.48
CA ALA A 351 2.14 -52.13 13.68
C ALA A 351 3.01 -53.25 14.27
N THR A 352 4.10 -52.90 14.96
CA THR A 352 5.00 -53.88 15.61
C THR A 352 4.58 -54.20 17.05
N HIS A 353 3.86 -53.29 17.71
CA HIS A 353 3.40 -53.45 19.10
C HIS A 353 1.88 -53.55 19.17
N VAL A 354 1.39 -54.74 18.78
CA VAL A 354 -0.04 -55.01 18.61
C VAL A 354 -0.87 -54.83 19.88
N ASP A 355 -0.25 -54.84 21.06
CA ASP A 355 -0.89 -54.64 22.36
C ASP A 355 -1.00 -53.16 22.77
N ARG A 356 -0.47 -52.23 21.97
CA ARG A 356 -0.51 -50.78 22.22
C ARG A 356 -1.58 -50.10 21.38
N TYR A 357 -2.17 -49.05 21.94
CA TYR A 357 -3.16 -48.23 21.26
C TYR A 357 -2.89 -46.73 21.38
N VAL A 358 -3.58 -45.95 20.56
CA VAL A 358 -3.63 -44.49 20.65
C VAL A 358 -5.08 -44.00 20.64
N SER A 359 -5.40 -43.07 21.52
CA SER A 359 -6.69 -42.39 21.55
C SER A 359 -6.63 -41.08 20.77
N ILE A 360 -7.70 -40.78 20.02
CA ILE A 360 -7.88 -39.55 19.25
C ILE A 360 -9.16 -38.87 19.72
N ASN A 361 -9.02 -37.62 20.15
CA ASN A 361 -10.13 -36.75 20.51
C ASN A 361 -10.93 -36.32 19.27
N LEU A 362 -12.25 -36.47 19.33
CA LEU A 362 -13.19 -36.04 18.31
C LEU A 362 -14.15 -35.00 18.87
N SER A 363 -14.47 -33.99 18.05
CA SER A 363 -15.60 -33.12 18.34
C SER A 363 -16.93 -33.81 18.03
N ALA A 364 -18.02 -33.29 18.59
CA ALA A 364 -19.36 -33.78 18.31
C ALA A 364 -19.67 -33.76 16.80
N SER A 365 -19.30 -32.68 16.10
CA SER A 365 -19.55 -32.55 14.65
C SER A 365 -18.79 -33.60 13.83
N ASP A 366 -17.54 -33.86 14.18
CA ASP A 366 -16.71 -34.87 13.51
C ASP A 366 -17.31 -36.27 13.68
N PHE A 367 -17.77 -36.56 14.90
CA PHE A 367 -18.36 -37.84 15.24
C PHE A 367 -19.67 -38.12 14.48
N HIS A 368 -20.44 -37.09 14.12
CA HIS A 368 -21.65 -37.23 13.30
C HIS A 368 -21.40 -37.65 11.83
N THR A 369 -20.15 -37.65 11.38
CA THR A 369 -19.82 -37.91 9.96
C THR A 369 -19.15 -39.28 9.77
N SER A 370 -19.59 -40.04 8.76
CA SER A 370 -18.96 -41.33 8.38
C SER A 370 -17.57 -41.18 7.73
N ARG A 371 -17.18 -39.94 7.44
CA ARG A 371 -15.92 -39.54 6.79
C ARG A 371 -14.70 -40.04 7.56
N LEU A 372 -14.74 -39.97 8.89
CA LEU A 372 -13.62 -40.36 9.76
C LEU A 372 -13.32 -41.86 9.70
N ILE A 373 -14.35 -42.71 9.65
CA ILE A 373 -14.18 -44.15 9.53
C ILE A 373 -13.44 -44.47 8.23
N ALA A 374 -13.89 -43.89 7.11
CA ALA A 374 -13.26 -44.10 5.81
C ALA A 374 -11.78 -43.64 5.80
N ARG A 375 -11.51 -42.44 6.33
CA ARG A 375 -10.14 -41.90 6.40
C ARG A 375 -9.24 -42.75 7.30
N THR A 376 -9.73 -43.14 8.47
CA THR A 376 -8.95 -43.93 9.43
C THR A 376 -8.69 -45.33 8.89
N ASN A 377 -9.67 -45.96 8.23
CA ASN A 377 -9.51 -47.27 7.59
C ASN A 377 -8.38 -47.24 6.55
N GLN A 378 -8.36 -46.21 5.69
CA GLN A 378 -7.29 -46.01 4.72
C GLN A 378 -5.91 -45.95 5.39
N LYS A 379 -5.81 -45.26 6.54
CA LYS A 379 -4.54 -45.14 7.28
C LYS A 379 -4.16 -46.42 8.01
N THR A 380 -5.11 -47.12 8.61
CA THR A 380 -4.85 -48.42 9.25
C THR A 380 -4.35 -49.44 8.24
N GLU A 381 -4.91 -49.47 7.03
CA GLU A 381 -4.42 -50.31 5.94
C GLU A 381 -3.01 -49.89 5.49
N GLN A 382 -2.78 -48.59 5.27
CA GLN A 382 -1.50 -48.05 4.82
C GLN A 382 -0.34 -48.38 5.78
N TYR A 383 -0.59 -48.31 7.09
CA TYR A 383 0.43 -48.52 8.12
C TYR A 383 0.41 -49.91 8.76
N ALA A 384 -0.47 -50.81 8.31
CA ALA A 384 -0.69 -52.13 8.89
C ALA A 384 -1.01 -52.08 10.41
N VAL A 385 -1.75 -51.06 10.84
CA VAL A 385 -2.22 -50.89 12.22
C VAL A 385 -3.59 -51.53 12.35
N ARG A 386 -3.84 -52.31 13.41
CA ARG A 386 -5.15 -52.93 13.61
C ARG A 386 -6.16 -51.89 14.10
N PRO A 387 -7.43 -51.91 13.66
CA PRO A 387 -8.45 -50.98 14.14
C PRO A 387 -8.57 -50.90 15.67
N GLN A 388 -8.37 -52.02 16.37
CA GLN A 388 -8.45 -52.08 17.84
C GLN A 388 -7.34 -51.27 18.56
N GLN A 389 -6.33 -50.83 17.81
CA GLN A 389 -5.25 -49.97 18.31
C GLN A 389 -5.58 -48.49 18.19
N ILE A 390 -6.69 -48.12 17.55
CA ILE A 390 -7.16 -46.75 17.46
C ILE A 390 -8.44 -46.64 18.29
N LYS A 391 -8.47 -45.66 19.19
CA LYS A 391 -9.63 -45.35 20.02
C LYS A 391 -10.09 -43.94 19.75
N PHE A 392 -11.39 -43.74 19.77
CA PHE A 392 -11.97 -42.41 19.60
C PHE A 392 -12.59 -41.94 20.90
N GLU A 393 -12.15 -40.78 21.35
CA GLU A 393 -12.64 -40.12 22.55
C GLU A 393 -13.59 -39.00 22.14
N VAL A 394 -14.79 -39.02 22.69
CA VAL A 394 -15.82 -38.03 22.39
C VAL A 394 -16.37 -37.48 23.69
N THR A 395 -16.50 -36.16 23.78
CA THR A 395 -17.00 -35.51 24.99
C THR A 395 -18.46 -35.88 25.25
N GLU A 396 -18.84 -35.86 26.53
CA GLU A 396 -20.19 -36.18 27.00
C GLU A 396 -21.32 -35.44 26.21
N HIS A 397 -21.09 -34.17 25.86
CA HIS A 397 -22.07 -33.33 25.16
C HIS A 397 -22.41 -33.82 23.75
N ALA A 398 -21.54 -34.61 23.12
CA ALA A 398 -21.84 -35.21 21.81
C ALA A 398 -22.99 -36.24 21.88
N PHE A 399 -23.31 -36.74 23.08
CA PHE A 399 -24.27 -37.83 23.28
C PHE A 399 -25.67 -37.37 23.70
N LEU A 400 -25.99 -36.07 23.57
CA LEU A 400 -27.31 -35.54 23.91
C LEU A 400 -28.44 -36.14 23.04
N ASP A 401 -28.16 -36.49 21.78
CA ASP A 401 -29.11 -37.11 20.85
C ASP A 401 -28.78 -38.61 20.66
N VAL A 402 -29.09 -39.41 21.67
CA VAL A 402 -28.76 -40.85 21.75
C VAL A 402 -29.20 -41.61 20.51
N ASP A 403 -30.41 -41.35 20.00
CA ASP A 403 -30.99 -42.05 18.85
C ASP A 403 -30.16 -41.84 17.58
N LYS A 404 -29.56 -40.66 17.41
CA LYS A 404 -28.62 -40.40 16.30
C LYS A 404 -27.24 -40.98 16.55
N MET A 405 -26.80 -41.09 17.80
CA MET A 405 -25.43 -41.51 18.14
C MET A 405 -25.22 -43.01 18.14
N THR A 406 -26.19 -43.79 18.62
CA THR A 406 -26.10 -45.25 18.67
C THR A 406 -25.70 -45.89 17.34
N PRO A 407 -26.30 -45.56 16.16
CA PRO A 407 -25.89 -46.18 14.90
C PRO A 407 -24.47 -45.80 14.47
N ILE A 408 -24.00 -44.60 14.84
CA ILE A 408 -22.65 -44.13 14.53
C ILE A 408 -21.63 -44.89 15.38
N ILE A 409 -21.84 -44.96 16.69
CA ILE A 409 -20.97 -45.73 17.61
C ILE A 409 -20.90 -47.18 17.13
N LEU A 410 -22.05 -47.76 16.77
CA LEU A 410 -22.10 -49.11 16.23
C LEU A 410 -21.25 -49.27 14.96
N ALA A 411 -21.25 -48.28 14.05
CA ALA A 411 -20.43 -48.31 12.85
C ALA A 411 -18.92 -48.33 13.17
N PHE A 412 -18.45 -47.48 14.10
CA PHE A 412 -17.05 -47.50 14.56
C PHE A 412 -16.67 -48.86 15.16
N ARG A 413 -17.55 -49.43 15.99
CA ARG A 413 -17.32 -50.73 16.63
C ARG A 413 -17.34 -51.90 15.65
N GLN A 414 -18.23 -51.87 14.65
CA GLN A 414 -18.26 -52.88 13.59
C GLN A 414 -16.99 -52.87 12.74
N THR A 415 -16.34 -51.72 12.58
CA THR A 415 -15.00 -51.63 11.97
C THR A 415 -13.86 -52.03 12.90
N GLY A 416 -14.14 -52.24 14.19
CA GLY A 416 -13.18 -52.70 15.19
C GLY A 416 -12.51 -51.60 16.02
N TYR A 417 -12.94 -50.34 15.88
CA TYR A 417 -12.50 -49.23 16.72
C TYR A 417 -13.22 -49.25 18.07
N GLU A 418 -12.52 -48.87 19.14
CA GLU A 418 -13.15 -48.67 20.46
C GLU A 418 -13.57 -47.21 20.61
N VAL A 419 -14.76 -46.99 21.19
CA VAL A 419 -15.28 -45.65 21.48
C VAL A 419 -15.28 -45.41 22.99
N ALA A 420 -14.71 -44.27 23.37
CA ALA A 420 -14.59 -43.81 24.74
C ALA A 420 -15.43 -42.53 24.95
N ILE A 421 -16.09 -42.44 26.09
CA ILE A 421 -16.74 -41.22 26.55
C ILE A 421 -15.77 -40.45 27.42
N ASP A 422 -15.53 -39.20 27.04
CA ASP A 422 -14.65 -38.27 27.74
C ASP A 422 -15.43 -37.26 28.60
N ASP A 423 -14.76 -36.70 29.62
CA ASP A 423 -15.29 -35.72 30.56
C ASP A 423 -16.62 -36.14 31.26
N PHE A 424 -16.78 -37.44 31.54
CA PHE A 424 -18.03 -37.94 32.10
C PHE A 424 -18.29 -37.40 33.51
N GLY A 425 -19.47 -36.80 33.71
CA GLY A 425 -19.94 -36.27 35.00
C GLY A 425 -19.86 -34.76 35.14
N ILE A 426 -19.33 -34.05 34.14
CA ILE A 426 -19.29 -32.57 34.10
C ILE A 426 -20.57 -32.00 33.42
N GLY A 427 -21.34 -32.84 32.71
CA GLY A 427 -22.48 -32.45 31.89
C GLY A 427 -23.86 -32.97 32.35
N TYR A 428 -24.83 -32.89 31.43
CA TYR A 428 -26.25 -33.19 31.64
C TYR A 428 -26.65 -34.66 31.36
N SER A 429 -25.71 -35.60 31.23
CA SER A 429 -26.06 -36.96 30.84
C SER A 429 -26.97 -37.64 31.85
N ASN A 430 -28.19 -37.91 31.41
CA ASN A 430 -29.09 -38.80 32.10
C ASN A 430 -28.45 -40.19 32.06
N LEU A 431 -28.13 -40.77 33.23
CA LEU A 431 -27.55 -42.11 33.40
C LEU A 431 -28.25 -43.20 32.56
N HIS A 432 -29.53 -42.97 32.26
CA HIS A 432 -30.35 -43.77 31.35
C HIS A 432 -29.75 -43.92 29.94
N ASN A 433 -29.14 -42.87 29.40
CA ASN A 433 -28.65 -42.80 28.03
C ASN A 433 -27.38 -43.63 27.81
N LEU A 434 -26.53 -43.76 28.84
CA LEU A 434 -25.23 -44.44 28.74
C LEU A 434 -25.36 -45.92 28.35
N LYS A 435 -26.40 -46.61 28.87
CA LYS A 435 -26.68 -48.01 28.54
C LYS A 435 -27.01 -48.21 27.06
N SER A 436 -27.68 -47.24 26.43
CA SER A 436 -28.13 -47.32 25.04
C SER A 436 -27.03 -47.01 24.01
N LEU A 437 -25.97 -46.30 24.44
CA LEU A 437 -24.88 -45.88 23.56
C LEU A 437 -23.90 -47.01 23.23
N ASN A 438 -23.83 -48.07 24.04
CA ASN A 438 -23.02 -49.27 23.78
C ASN A 438 -21.53 -48.93 23.45
N VAL A 439 -20.97 -48.02 24.24
CA VAL A 439 -19.55 -47.61 24.20
C VAL A 439 -18.64 -48.64 24.88
N ASP A 440 -17.32 -48.52 24.72
CA ASP A 440 -16.35 -49.49 25.25
C ASP A 440 -15.63 -48.99 26.51
N ILE A 441 -15.46 -47.67 26.63
CA ILE A 441 -14.63 -47.03 27.66
C ILE A 441 -15.33 -45.80 28.25
N LEU A 442 -15.19 -45.61 29.55
CA LEU A 442 -15.59 -44.41 30.28
C LEU A 442 -14.37 -43.76 30.93
N LYS A 443 -14.10 -42.50 30.60
CA LYS A 443 -13.03 -41.69 31.20
C LYS A 443 -13.60 -40.91 32.39
N ILE A 444 -12.93 -41.01 33.53
CA ILE A 444 -13.29 -40.32 34.78
C ILE A 444 -12.48 -39.04 34.83
N ASP A 445 -13.16 -37.90 34.73
CA ASP A 445 -12.53 -36.58 34.68
C ASP A 445 -11.62 -36.30 35.89
N LYS A 446 -10.58 -35.50 35.64
CA LYS A 446 -9.60 -35.06 36.62
C LYS A 446 -10.24 -34.43 37.86
N SER A 447 -11.32 -33.65 37.72
CA SER A 447 -11.95 -32.97 38.85
C SER A 447 -12.46 -33.94 39.92
N PHE A 448 -12.92 -35.13 39.53
CA PHE A 448 -13.31 -36.18 40.48
C PHE A 448 -12.09 -36.83 41.14
N VAL A 449 -11.02 -37.07 40.37
CA VAL A 449 -9.77 -37.70 40.85
C VAL A 449 -9.02 -36.80 41.84
N GLU A 450 -9.01 -35.49 41.63
CA GLU A 450 -8.39 -34.50 42.53
C GLU A 450 -8.99 -34.53 43.95
N THR A 451 -10.28 -34.84 44.06
CA THR A 451 -11.00 -34.78 45.33
C THR A 451 -10.94 -36.06 46.18
N LEU A 452 -10.33 -37.13 45.65
CA LEU A 452 -10.34 -38.47 46.29
C LEU A 452 -9.68 -38.52 47.67
N THR A 453 -8.68 -37.66 47.91
CA THR A 453 -7.87 -37.68 49.14
C THR A 453 -8.15 -36.52 50.09
N THR A 454 -8.93 -35.52 49.67
CA THR A 454 -9.09 -34.24 50.38
C THR A 454 -10.49 -34.01 50.96
N HIS A 455 -11.56 -34.60 50.40
CA HIS A 455 -12.95 -34.33 50.84
C HIS A 455 -13.82 -35.58 51.02
N LYS A 456 -14.52 -35.68 52.17
CA LYS A 456 -15.34 -36.84 52.56
C LYS A 456 -16.61 -37.08 51.73
N THR A 457 -17.03 -36.16 50.85
CA THR A 457 -18.27 -36.30 50.06
C THR A 457 -18.02 -36.45 48.56
N SER A 458 -16.94 -35.88 48.00
CA SER A 458 -16.70 -35.90 46.56
C SER A 458 -16.26 -37.25 46.01
N HIS A 459 -15.57 -38.08 46.82
CA HIS A 459 -15.17 -39.43 46.42
C HIS A 459 -16.37 -40.37 46.18
N LEU A 460 -17.54 -40.08 46.76
CA LEU A 460 -18.77 -40.87 46.55
C LEU A 460 -19.24 -40.80 45.09
N ILE A 461 -19.06 -39.66 44.41
CA ILE A 461 -19.43 -39.52 43.01
C ILE A 461 -18.52 -40.39 42.14
N ALA A 462 -17.21 -40.33 42.39
CA ALA A 462 -16.25 -41.19 41.69
C ALA A 462 -16.54 -42.69 41.92
N GLU A 463 -16.91 -43.10 43.13
CA GLU A 463 -17.35 -44.46 43.42
C GLU A 463 -18.57 -44.87 42.60
N HIS A 464 -19.63 -44.06 42.59
CA HIS A 464 -20.82 -44.36 41.79
C HIS A 464 -20.53 -44.42 40.28
N ILE A 465 -19.65 -43.56 39.75
CA ILE A 465 -19.24 -43.61 38.34
C ILE A 465 -18.53 -44.94 38.04
N ILE A 466 -17.64 -45.38 38.93
CA ILE A 466 -16.92 -46.66 38.79
C ILE A 466 -17.89 -47.84 38.84
N GLU A 467 -18.80 -47.86 39.82
CA GLU A 467 -19.82 -48.91 39.95
C GLU A 467 -20.74 -48.98 38.74
N LEU A 468 -21.17 -47.82 38.23
CA LEU A 468 -21.96 -47.72 37.01
C LEU A 468 -21.20 -48.32 35.83
N ALA A 469 -19.95 -47.91 35.61
CA ALA A 469 -19.13 -48.42 34.52
C ALA A 469 -18.97 -49.94 34.60
N HIS A 470 -18.75 -50.49 35.81
CA HIS A 470 -18.69 -51.93 36.04
C HIS A 470 -20.03 -52.62 35.74
N SER A 471 -21.16 -52.06 36.18
CA SER A 471 -22.50 -52.61 35.92
C SER A 471 -22.84 -52.67 34.42
N LEU A 472 -22.26 -51.76 33.64
CA LEU A 472 -22.40 -51.68 32.18
C LEU A 472 -21.31 -52.45 31.43
N GLY A 473 -20.35 -53.07 32.12
CA GLY A 473 -19.24 -53.79 31.51
C GLY A 473 -18.21 -52.91 30.79
N LEU A 474 -18.16 -51.62 31.10
CA LEU A 474 -17.26 -50.64 30.50
C LEU A 474 -15.85 -50.73 31.11
N LYS A 475 -14.83 -50.50 30.30
CA LYS A 475 -13.47 -50.24 30.81
C LYS A 475 -13.41 -48.81 31.34
N THR A 476 -12.65 -48.58 32.41
CA THR A 476 -12.50 -47.25 33.01
C THR A 476 -11.08 -46.72 32.88
N ILE A 477 -10.95 -45.44 32.52
CA ILE A 477 -9.69 -44.68 32.55
C ILE A 477 -9.87 -43.55 33.56
N ALA A 478 -9.04 -43.47 34.59
CA ALA A 478 -9.03 -42.32 35.50
C ALA A 478 -8.02 -41.27 35.04
N GLU A 479 -8.46 -40.02 34.92
CA GLU A 479 -7.64 -38.91 34.44
C GLU A 479 -7.04 -38.06 35.55
N GLY A 480 -5.95 -37.36 35.25
CA GLY A 480 -5.36 -36.39 36.18
C GLY A 480 -4.84 -37.01 37.48
N VAL A 481 -4.38 -38.26 37.43
CA VAL A 481 -3.73 -38.90 38.59
C VAL A 481 -2.37 -38.25 38.86
N GLU A 482 -2.19 -37.70 40.06
CA GLU A 482 -1.00 -36.95 40.47
C GLU A 482 -0.28 -37.57 41.66
N THR A 483 -0.94 -38.41 42.47
CA THR A 483 -0.36 -39.02 43.69
C THR A 483 -0.51 -40.54 43.74
N GLU A 484 0.39 -41.21 44.47
CA GLU A 484 0.33 -42.66 44.71
C GLU A 484 -0.93 -43.06 45.51
N GLU A 485 -1.40 -42.19 46.40
CA GLU A 485 -2.64 -42.40 47.16
C GLU A 485 -3.86 -42.51 46.23
N GLN A 486 -3.96 -41.63 45.22
CA GLN A 486 -5.01 -41.71 44.21
C GLN A 486 -4.93 -43.03 43.43
N VAL A 487 -3.74 -43.45 42.99
CA VAL A 487 -3.53 -44.75 42.31
C VAL A 487 -4.03 -45.89 43.17
N ASN A 488 -3.64 -45.94 44.44
CA ASN A 488 -4.06 -47.01 45.36
C ASN A 488 -5.56 -47.00 45.63
N TRP A 489 -6.19 -45.82 45.72
CA TRP A 489 -7.63 -45.68 45.88
C TRP A 489 -8.40 -46.22 44.67
N LEU A 490 -7.95 -45.87 43.46
CA LEU A 490 -8.54 -46.30 42.19
C LEU A 490 -8.36 -47.81 41.97
N ARG A 491 -7.18 -48.34 42.32
CA ARG A 491 -6.84 -49.77 42.20
C ARG A 491 -7.77 -50.65 43.03
N LYS A 492 -8.03 -50.25 44.29
CA LYS A 492 -8.92 -50.96 45.21
C LYS A 492 -10.36 -51.03 44.71
N ARG A 493 -10.77 -50.07 43.88
CA ARG A 493 -12.12 -49.96 43.30
C ARG A 493 -12.21 -50.51 41.89
N GLY A 494 -11.18 -51.21 41.41
CA GLY A 494 -11.23 -51.91 40.13
C GLY A 494 -11.25 -50.99 38.91
N VAL A 495 -10.75 -49.75 39.03
CA VAL A 495 -10.43 -48.94 37.85
C VAL A 495 -9.39 -49.69 37.01
N ARG A 496 -9.53 -49.69 35.69
CA ARG A 496 -8.66 -50.50 34.83
C ARG A 496 -7.39 -49.76 34.43
N TYR A 497 -7.54 -48.49 34.05
CA TYR A 497 -6.48 -47.70 33.45
C TYR A 497 -6.38 -46.32 34.12
N CYS A 498 -5.19 -45.71 34.07
CA CYS A 498 -4.95 -44.37 34.60
C CYS A 498 -4.09 -43.54 33.66
N GLN A 499 -4.35 -42.23 33.62
CA GLN A 499 -3.46 -41.25 33.04
C GLN A 499 -3.28 -40.05 33.99
N GLY A 500 -2.09 -39.46 33.97
CA GLY A 500 -1.82 -38.28 34.80
C GLY A 500 -0.34 -38.06 35.06
N TRP A 501 -0.04 -36.91 35.67
CA TRP A 501 1.33 -36.44 35.88
C TRP A 501 2.12 -37.28 36.87
N PHE A 502 1.46 -38.10 37.68
CA PHE A 502 2.12 -39.12 38.49
C PHE A 502 3.01 -40.04 37.63
N PHE A 503 2.53 -40.39 36.43
CA PHE A 503 3.26 -41.27 35.51
C PHE A 503 4.13 -40.47 34.55
N ALA A 504 3.51 -39.61 33.74
CA ALA A 504 4.20 -38.74 32.79
C ALA A 504 3.26 -37.65 32.26
N LYS A 505 3.85 -36.50 31.91
CA LYS A 505 3.14 -35.49 31.11
C LYS A 505 3.10 -35.91 29.64
N ALA A 506 2.17 -35.33 28.87
CA ALA A 506 2.17 -35.47 27.43
C ALA A 506 3.54 -35.07 26.84
N MET A 507 4.06 -35.87 25.91
CA MET A 507 5.41 -35.70 25.38
C MET A 507 5.47 -35.87 23.86
N PRO A 508 6.47 -35.29 23.15
CA PRO A 508 6.60 -35.46 21.72
C PRO A 508 6.78 -36.94 21.32
N PRO A 509 6.38 -37.34 20.09
CA PRO A 509 6.35 -38.75 19.67
C PRO A 509 7.67 -39.51 19.85
N GLN A 510 8.80 -38.90 19.50
CA GLN A 510 10.12 -39.55 19.67
C GLN A 510 10.43 -39.82 21.15
N VAL A 511 10.11 -38.86 22.02
CA VAL A 511 10.30 -39.00 23.48
C VAL A 511 9.35 -40.06 24.03
N PHE A 512 8.11 -40.10 23.54
CA PHE A 512 7.11 -41.09 23.94
C PHE A 512 7.54 -42.52 23.60
N MET A 513 8.02 -42.77 22.38
CA MET A 513 8.52 -44.08 21.97
C MET A 513 9.72 -44.53 22.82
N GLN A 514 10.70 -43.64 23.06
CA GLN A 514 11.83 -43.93 23.93
C GLN A 514 11.41 -44.22 25.37
N TRP A 515 10.45 -43.46 25.89
CA TRP A 515 9.93 -43.64 27.24
C TRP A 515 9.22 -45.00 27.40
N MET A 516 8.51 -45.45 26.36
CA MET A 516 7.90 -46.79 26.36
C MET A 516 8.94 -47.92 26.37
N GLU A 517 10.08 -47.75 25.68
CA GLU A 517 11.16 -48.74 25.63
C GLU A 517 11.98 -48.84 26.92
N GLN A 518 12.02 -47.79 27.74
CA GLN A 518 12.81 -47.73 28.99
C GLN A 518 12.08 -48.26 30.23
N LEU A 519 10.75 -48.42 30.18
CA LEU A 519 9.95 -48.96 31.27
C LEU A 519 10.29 -50.39 31.75
N PRO A 520 10.88 -51.30 30.94
CA PRO A 520 11.32 -52.60 31.45
C PRO A 520 12.43 -52.51 32.53
N ALA A 521 13.12 -51.38 32.68
CA ALA A 521 14.29 -51.27 33.55
C ALA A 521 14.00 -50.86 35.02
N ARG A 522 12.75 -50.47 35.36
CA ARG A 522 12.41 -50.09 36.75
C ARG A 522 12.22 -51.27 37.72
N GLU A 523 12.36 -52.51 37.24
CA GLU A 523 12.36 -53.73 38.08
C GLU A 523 13.68 -54.03 38.80
N LEU A 524 14.74 -53.22 38.66
CA LEU A 524 16.05 -53.50 39.28
C LEU A 524 16.55 -52.49 40.34
N THR A 525 15.79 -51.45 40.68
CA THR A 525 16.20 -50.46 41.71
C THR A 525 15.07 -50.04 42.64
N ARG A 526 14.20 -50.97 43.04
CA ARG A 526 13.41 -50.86 44.28
C ARG A 526 13.95 -51.86 45.29
N GLY A 527 15.11 -51.53 45.82
CA GLY A 527 15.85 -52.31 46.80
C GLY A 527 17.01 -51.49 47.35
N GLN A 528 16.70 -50.33 47.94
CA GLN A 528 17.40 -49.67 49.04
C GLN A 528 16.66 -48.41 49.48
#